data_AF-A0A1X2GGZ8-F1
#
_entry.id   AF-A0A1X2GGZ8-F1
#
_cell.length_a   1.000
_cell.length_b   1.000
_cell.length_c   1.000
_cell.angle_alpha   90.00
_cell.angle_beta   90.00
_cell.angle_gamma   90.00
#
_symmetry.space_group_name_H-M   'P 1'
#
loop_
_entity.id
_entity.type
_entity.pdbx_description
1 polymer ?
#
loop_
_entity_poly.entity_id
_entity_poly.type
_entity_poly.pdbx_seq_one_letter_code
_entity_poly.pdbx_strand_id
1 'polypeptide(L)'
;MYVQKKVTPNEIFALAIQHTNKFNEKSMLSFSKWCFKHNVAFTTVEYERKQPKDTQHQKVRYRLLWTLKDEYVDAFALGITEHLPRYRAYIHRLKEEGYAIFGYARKSPGAANKTKRILLLQKMVDRLINTLMVDKVFVSLSSIASDSLSVRDAKNGNMALAPFNNVTGDTQDLLSFIKVTENVCLVALDFAGLSTNPSDIVALIKENGNIQKIIIDLSSSGKHVKYFHRKDILEHPDVLQEFDCRHAYPKRSTEI
;
A
#
# COMPACT_ATOMS: atom_id res chain seq x y z
N MET A 1 -1.58 11.87 -9.70
CA MET A 1 -1.65 10.48 -10.21
C MET A 1 -3.03 10.16 -10.78
N TYR A 2 -4.10 10.65 -10.15
CA TYR A 2 -5.46 10.55 -10.69
C TYR A 2 -5.86 11.81 -11.45
N VAL A 3 -6.78 11.66 -12.39
CA VAL A 3 -7.44 12.72 -13.16
C VAL A 3 -8.93 12.41 -13.26
N GLN A 4 -9.74 13.46 -13.22
CA GLN A 4 -11.16 13.32 -13.47
C GLN A 4 -11.38 13.12 -14.98
N LYS A 5 -12.00 12.01 -15.37
CA LYS A 5 -12.20 11.61 -16.76
C LYS A 5 -13.66 11.18 -16.96
N LYS A 6 -14.22 11.51 -18.13
CA LYS A 6 -15.49 10.94 -18.59
C LYS A 6 -15.20 9.53 -19.11
N VAL A 7 -15.83 8.53 -18.51
CA VAL A 7 -15.56 7.13 -18.81
C VAL A 7 -16.85 6.41 -19.15
N THR A 8 -16.83 5.68 -20.25
CA THR A 8 -17.91 4.80 -20.70
C THR A 8 -17.71 3.38 -20.17
N PRO A 9 -18.79 2.60 -19.98
CA PRO A 9 -18.67 1.19 -19.61
C PRO A 9 -17.82 0.37 -20.58
N ASN A 10 -17.83 0.73 -21.87
CA ASN A 10 -17.02 0.07 -22.90
C ASN A 10 -15.53 0.30 -22.69
N GLU A 11 -15.11 1.51 -22.31
CA GLU A 11 -13.69 1.79 -22.01
C GLU A 11 -13.21 1.01 -20.79
N ILE A 12 -14.04 0.91 -19.74
CA ILE A 12 -13.71 0.10 -18.56
C ILE A 12 -13.59 -1.38 -18.93
N PHE A 13 -14.53 -1.88 -19.74
CA PHE A 13 -14.51 -3.26 -20.19
C PHE A 13 -13.30 -3.57 -21.07
N ALA A 14 -13.00 -2.71 -22.05
CA ALA A 14 -11.84 -2.83 -22.93
C ALA A 14 -10.53 -2.84 -22.14
N LEU A 15 -10.40 -1.98 -21.13
CA LEU A 15 -9.24 -1.99 -20.25
C LEU A 15 -9.14 -3.28 -19.43
N ALA A 16 -10.26 -3.78 -18.90
CA ALA A 16 -10.25 -5.01 -18.10
C ALA A 16 -9.77 -6.22 -18.92
N ILE A 17 -10.28 -6.41 -20.15
CA ILE A 17 -9.90 -7.55 -21.00
C ILE A 17 -8.44 -7.51 -21.47
N GLN A 18 -7.81 -6.33 -21.50
CA GLN A 18 -6.39 -6.20 -21.83
C GLN A 18 -5.48 -6.79 -20.74
N HIS A 19 -5.94 -6.82 -19.48
CA HIS A 19 -5.12 -7.23 -18.35
C HIS A 19 -5.63 -8.47 -17.62
N THR A 20 -6.79 -9.02 -17.99
CA THR A 20 -7.29 -10.27 -17.40
C THR A 20 -8.01 -11.15 -18.40
N ASN A 21 -7.81 -12.46 -18.26
CA ASN A 21 -8.54 -13.48 -19.01
C ASN A 21 -9.95 -13.77 -18.44
N LYS A 22 -10.31 -13.21 -17.27
CA LYS A 22 -11.57 -13.48 -16.57
C LYS A 22 -12.82 -13.18 -17.40
N PHE A 23 -12.71 -12.23 -18.32
CA PHE A 23 -13.80 -11.81 -19.19
C PHE A 23 -13.57 -12.16 -20.67
N ASN A 24 -12.63 -13.07 -20.96
CA ASN A 24 -12.49 -13.62 -22.30
C ASN A 24 -13.82 -14.21 -22.76
N GLU A 25 -14.18 -13.93 -24.01
CA GLU A 25 -15.43 -14.38 -24.64
C GLU A 25 -16.71 -13.89 -23.93
N LYS A 26 -16.61 -12.97 -22.97
CA LYS A 26 -17.78 -12.35 -22.32
C LYS A 26 -18.20 -11.10 -23.07
N SER A 27 -19.51 -10.89 -23.17
CA SER A 27 -20.06 -9.64 -23.70
C SER A 27 -20.00 -8.52 -22.66
N MET A 28 -20.03 -7.28 -23.11
CA MET A 28 -20.13 -6.10 -22.24
C MET A 28 -21.34 -6.18 -21.30
N LEU A 29 -22.45 -6.76 -21.75
CA LEU A 29 -23.64 -6.98 -20.91
C LEU A 29 -23.34 -7.93 -19.74
N SER A 30 -22.60 -9.02 -20.00
CA SER A 30 -22.18 -9.97 -18.97
C SER A 30 -21.22 -9.30 -17.97
N PHE A 31 -20.25 -8.53 -18.46
CA PHE A 31 -19.35 -7.74 -17.62
C PHE A 31 -20.12 -6.75 -16.73
N SER A 32 -21.05 -6.00 -17.30
CA SER A 32 -21.86 -5.03 -16.54
C SER A 32 -22.64 -5.72 -15.42
N LYS A 33 -23.33 -6.83 -15.73
CA LYS A 33 -24.05 -7.63 -14.71
C LYS A 33 -23.11 -8.10 -13.61
N TRP A 34 -21.90 -8.53 -13.97
CA TRP A 34 -20.88 -8.94 -13.00
C TRP A 34 -20.46 -7.77 -12.09
N CYS A 35 -20.20 -6.58 -12.64
CA CYS A 35 -19.83 -5.41 -11.86
C CYS A 35 -20.90 -4.99 -10.85
N PHE A 36 -22.18 -4.97 -11.26
CA PHE A 36 -23.29 -4.67 -10.36
C PHE A 36 -23.44 -5.74 -9.27
N LYS A 37 -23.36 -7.03 -9.64
CA LYS A 37 -23.45 -8.14 -8.68
C LYS A 37 -22.37 -8.07 -7.59
N HIS A 38 -21.18 -7.57 -7.93
CA HIS A 38 -20.04 -7.48 -7.01
C HIS A 38 -19.86 -6.08 -6.40
N ASN A 39 -20.83 -5.17 -6.58
CA ASN A 39 -20.80 -3.81 -6.06
C ASN A 39 -19.48 -3.08 -6.36
N VAL A 40 -18.97 -3.22 -7.59
CA VAL A 40 -17.72 -2.54 -8.00
C VAL A 40 -17.90 -1.04 -7.85
N ALA A 41 -16.98 -0.34 -7.16
CA ALA A 41 -17.18 1.04 -6.71
C ALA A 41 -17.68 2.02 -7.78
N PHE A 42 -17.27 1.89 -9.05
CA PHE A 42 -17.74 2.81 -10.10
C PHE A 42 -19.24 2.68 -10.39
N THR A 43 -19.89 1.56 -10.02
CA THR A 43 -21.31 1.30 -10.29
C THR A 43 -22.24 2.19 -9.46
N THR A 44 -21.76 2.77 -8.35
CA THR A 44 -22.53 3.68 -7.50
C THR A 44 -22.56 5.12 -8.03
N VAL A 45 -21.67 5.49 -8.94
CA VAL A 45 -21.61 6.85 -9.52
C VAL A 45 -22.65 7.01 -10.62
N GLU A 46 -23.54 7.99 -10.53
CA GLU A 46 -24.57 8.17 -11.56
C GLU A 46 -24.00 8.47 -12.96
N TYR A 47 -24.76 8.07 -13.99
CA TYR A 47 -24.42 8.46 -15.36
C TYR A 47 -24.75 9.93 -15.57
N GLU A 48 -23.86 10.65 -16.24
CA GLU A 48 -24.19 11.95 -16.78
C GLU A 48 -25.16 11.84 -17.98
N ARG A 49 -25.81 12.96 -18.29
CA ARG A 49 -26.75 13.08 -19.41
C ARG A 49 -26.07 12.66 -20.71
N LYS A 50 -26.80 11.94 -21.57
CA LYS A 50 -26.31 11.48 -22.88
C LYS A 50 -25.76 12.65 -23.71
N GLN A 51 -24.50 12.57 -24.13
CA GLN A 51 -23.87 13.51 -25.05
C GLN A 51 -23.50 12.82 -26.38
N PRO A 52 -23.45 13.56 -27.51
CA PRO A 52 -22.96 13.02 -28.78
C PRO A 52 -21.47 12.66 -28.64
N LYS A 53 -21.10 11.43 -29.04
CA LYS A 53 -19.72 10.93 -28.98
C LYS A 53 -18.86 11.40 -30.16
N ASP A 54 -19.50 11.73 -31.29
CA ASP A 54 -18.87 12.12 -32.55
C ASP A 54 -19.86 12.88 -33.47
N THR A 55 -19.39 13.28 -34.66
CA THR A 55 -20.20 13.87 -35.74
C THR A 55 -21.31 12.93 -36.25
N GLN A 56 -21.31 11.65 -35.89
CA GLN A 56 -22.32 10.66 -36.26
C GLN A 56 -23.50 10.56 -35.25
N HIS A 57 -23.63 11.51 -34.32
CA HIS A 57 -24.79 11.65 -33.42
C HIS A 57 -25.04 10.44 -32.49
N GLN A 58 -24.08 9.54 -32.29
CA GLN A 58 -24.22 8.47 -31.30
C GLN A 58 -24.24 9.04 -29.88
N LYS A 59 -25.40 8.95 -29.23
CA LYS A 59 -25.61 9.42 -27.85
C LYS A 59 -25.12 8.38 -26.84
N VAL A 60 -24.00 8.65 -26.19
CA VAL A 60 -23.40 7.73 -25.21
C VAL A 60 -23.55 8.26 -23.79
N ARG A 61 -23.72 7.35 -22.82
CA ARG A 61 -23.71 7.66 -21.40
C ARG A 61 -22.30 7.45 -20.85
N TYR A 62 -21.86 8.37 -20.01
CA TYR A 62 -20.55 8.34 -19.37
C TYR A 62 -20.70 8.60 -17.87
N ARG A 63 -19.71 8.18 -17.10
CA ARG A 63 -19.57 8.49 -15.68
C ARG A 63 -18.36 9.38 -15.50
N LEU A 64 -18.47 10.35 -14.61
CA LEU A 64 -17.36 11.20 -14.25
C LEU A 64 -16.59 10.54 -13.10
N LEU A 65 -15.43 9.97 -13.41
CA LEU A 65 -14.66 9.16 -12.46
C LEU A 65 -13.28 9.77 -12.26
N TRP A 66 -12.77 9.65 -11.03
CA TRP A 66 -11.34 9.83 -10.75
C TRP A 66 -10.59 8.58 -11.20
N THR A 67 -9.99 8.65 -12.39
CA THR A 67 -9.23 7.57 -13.00
C THR A 67 -7.74 7.79 -12.85
N LEU A 68 -6.96 6.72 -12.84
CA LEU A 68 -5.51 6.81 -12.92
C LEU A 68 -5.13 7.46 -14.27
N LYS A 69 -4.11 8.33 -14.31
CA LYS A 69 -3.59 8.81 -15.59
C LYS A 69 -3.15 7.63 -16.44
N ASP A 70 -3.41 7.71 -17.75
CA ASP A 70 -3.18 6.62 -18.71
C ASP A 70 -1.72 6.10 -18.64
N GLU A 71 -0.75 6.99 -18.43
CA GLU A 71 0.69 6.68 -18.26
C GLU A 71 1.03 5.72 -17.09
N TYR A 72 0.13 5.53 -16.13
CA TYR A 72 0.33 4.64 -14.99
C TYR A 72 -0.54 3.37 -15.03
N VAL A 73 -1.47 3.26 -15.98
CA VAL A 73 -2.49 2.19 -15.99
C VAL A 73 -1.87 0.81 -16.17
N ASP A 74 -1.04 0.63 -17.20
CA ASP A 74 -0.42 -0.67 -17.50
C ASP A 74 0.46 -1.17 -16.36
N ALA A 75 1.32 -0.28 -15.83
CA ALA A 75 2.20 -0.61 -14.70
C ALA A 75 1.39 -1.01 -13.46
N PHE A 76 0.27 -0.34 -13.19
CA PHE A 76 -0.59 -0.68 -12.06
C PHE A 76 -1.33 -2.01 -12.28
N ALA A 77 -1.80 -2.27 -13.51
CA ALA A 77 -2.46 -3.51 -13.86
C ALA A 77 -1.51 -4.71 -13.73
N LEU A 78 -0.29 -4.63 -14.28
CA LEU A 78 0.78 -5.63 -14.09
C LEU A 78 1.13 -5.82 -12.60
N GLY A 79 1.10 -4.73 -11.83
CA GLY A 79 1.21 -4.75 -10.37
C GLY A 79 0.23 -5.71 -9.71
N ILE A 80 -1.04 -5.67 -10.14
CA ILE A 80 -2.11 -6.49 -9.59
C ILE A 80 -2.06 -7.93 -10.13
N THR A 81 -1.88 -8.09 -11.44
CA THR A 81 -2.08 -9.37 -12.14
C THR A 81 -0.86 -10.28 -12.06
N GLU A 82 0.34 -9.72 -11.98
CA GLU A 82 1.58 -10.49 -11.98
C GLU A 82 2.38 -10.32 -10.70
N HIS A 83 2.67 -9.09 -10.30
CA HIS A 83 3.60 -8.84 -9.19
C HIS A 83 3.03 -9.22 -7.83
N LEU A 84 1.74 -8.93 -7.58
CA LEU A 84 1.10 -9.28 -6.31
C LEU A 84 1.03 -10.80 -6.07
N PRO A 85 0.62 -11.65 -7.04
CA PRO A 85 0.69 -13.10 -6.89
C PRO A 85 2.11 -13.60 -6.59
N ARG A 86 3.13 -13.10 -7.32
CA ARG A 86 4.54 -13.47 -7.08
C ARG A 86 5.00 -13.07 -5.68
N TYR A 87 4.65 -11.86 -5.24
CA TYR A 87 4.93 -11.38 -3.89
C TYR A 87 4.28 -12.29 -2.83
N ARG A 88 3.00 -12.64 -3.00
CA ARG A 88 2.28 -13.50 -2.06
C ARG A 88 2.88 -14.90 -1.98
N ALA A 89 3.27 -15.48 -3.12
CA ALA A 89 3.99 -16.75 -3.16
C ALA A 89 5.36 -16.66 -2.46
N TYR A 90 6.06 -15.52 -2.59
CA TYR A 90 7.30 -15.28 -1.86
C TYR A 90 7.07 -15.19 -0.34
N ILE A 91 6.06 -14.45 0.12
CA ILE A 91 5.71 -14.38 1.55
C ILE A 91 5.31 -15.76 2.09
N HIS A 92 4.55 -16.55 1.33
CA HIS A 92 4.21 -17.92 1.73
C HIS A 92 5.46 -18.77 1.98
N ARG A 93 6.41 -18.76 1.05
CA ARG A 93 7.69 -19.47 1.21
C ARG A 93 8.47 -19.01 2.43
N LEU A 94 8.53 -17.70 2.68
CA LEU A 94 9.17 -17.18 3.89
C LEU A 94 8.51 -17.74 5.16
N LYS A 95 7.19 -17.84 5.21
CA LYS A 95 6.49 -18.43 6.36
C LYS A 95 6.80 -19.92 6.51
N GLU A 96 6.88 -20.67 5.41
CA GLU A 96 7.30 -22.08 5.41
C GLU A 96 8.75 -22.25 5.90
N GLU A 97 9.62 -21.29 5.58
CA GLU A 97 11.00 -21.19 6.09
C GLU A 97 11.08 -20.73 7.56
N GLY A 98 9.95 -20.49 8.22
CA GLY A 98 9.89 -20.11 9.64
C GLY A 98 10.05 -18.62 9.90
N TYR A 99 9.91 -17.76 8.90
CA TYR A 99 9.95 -16.31 9.10
C TYR A 99 8.66 -15.79 9.71
N ALA A 100 8.79 -14.91 10.71
CA ALA A 100 7.70 -14.10 11.22
C ALA A 100 7.60 -12.80 10.40
N ILE A 101 6.44 -12.55 9.78
CA ILE A 101 6.23 -11.41 8.90
C ILE A 101 5.55 -10.28 9.68
N PHE A 102 6.30 -9.24 10.04
CA PHE A 102 5.78 -8.10 10.79
C PHE A 102 5.52 -6.91 9.87
N GLY A 103 4.30 -6.38 9.88
CA GLY A 103 3.93 -5.15 9.20
C GLY A 103 4.13 -3.93 10.09
N TYR A 104 4.66 -2.85 9.54
CA TYR A 104 4.76 -1.56 10.22
C TYR A 104 4.14 -0.44 9.38
N ALA A 105 3.35 0.41 10.04
CA ALA A 105 2.76 1.60 9.44
C ALA A 105 2.83 2.80 10.38
N ARG A 106 3.07 3.99 9.84
CA ARG A 106 3.03 5.21 10.65
C ARG A 106 2.40 6.40 9.95
N LYS A 107 1.97 7.37 10.75
CA LYS A 107 1.52 8.69 10.33
C LYS A 107 2.39 9.77 10.94
N SER A 108 2.64 10.82 10.17
CA SER A 108 3.33 12.01 10.66
C SER A 108 2.42 12.87 11.54
N PRO A 109 3.03 13.67 12.43
CA PRO A 109 2.38 14.84 12.96
C PRO A 109 1.82 15.70 11.83
N GLY A 110 0.68 16.35 12.07
CA GLY A 110 0.03 17.20 11.08
C GLY A 110 -1.42 17.53 11.43
N ALA A 111 -2.02 18.42 10.65
CA ALA A 111 -3.32 19.05 10.92
C ALA A 111 -4.54 18.12 10.82
N ALA A 112 -4.38 16.88 10.33
CA ALA A 112 -5.49 15.93 10.32
C ALA A 112 -5.97 15.64 11.75
N ASN A 113 -7.29 15.65 11.95
CA ASN A 113 -7.88 15.30 13.24
C ASN A 113 -7.66 13.81 13.58
N LYS A 114 -7.87 13.45 14.85
CA LYS A 114 -7.62 12.10 15.37
C LYS A 114 -8.39 11.01 14.59
N THR A 115 -9.67 11.24 14.31
CA THR A 115 -10.54 10.28 13.59
C THR A 115 -10.05 10.03 12.17
N LYS A 116 -9.74 11.08 11.41
CA LYS A 116 -9.21 10.95 10.03
C LYS A 116 -7.85 10.23 10.04
N ARG A 117 -7.02 10.50 11.04
CA ARG A 117 -5.72 9.83 11.21
C ARG A 117 -5.89 8.33 11.49
N ILE A 118 -6.78 7.95 12.41
CA ILE A 118 -7.12 6.55 12.69
C ILE A 118 -7.63 5.87 11.42
N LEU A 119 -8.58 6.48 10.71
CA LEU A 119 -9.13 5.94 9.46
C LEU A 119 -8.05 5.69 8.40
N LEU A 120 -7.15 6.66 8.20
CA LEU A 120 -6.08 6.53 7.22
C LEU A 120 -5.06 5.45 7.62
N LEU A 121 -4.73 5.35 8.90
CA LEU A 121 -3.80 4.34 9.41
C LEU A 121 -4.45 2.95 9.39
N GLN A 122 -5.74 2.81 9.69
CA GLN A 122 -6.48 1.55 9.52
C GLN A 122 -6.44 1.06 8.07
N LYS A 123 -6.59 1.94 7.08
CA LYS A 123 -6.42 1.55 5.66
C LYS A 123 -5.01 1.01 5.36
N MET A 124 -3.98 1.51 6.05
CA MET A 124 -2.61 0.98 5.92
C MET A 124 -2.50 -0.41 6.56
N VAL A 125 -3.10 -0.60 7.75
CA VAL A 125 -3.20 -1.90 8.44
C VAL A 125 -3.92 -2.93 7.57
N ASP A 126 -5.09 -2.59 7.04
CA ASP A 126 -5.88 -3.46 6.18
C ASP A 126 -5.09 -3.88 4.94
N ARG A 127 -4.27 -2.99 4.38
CA ARG A 127 -3.40 -3.33 3.24
C ARG A 127 -2.28 -4.27 3.65
N LEU A 128 -1.60 -4.02 4.77
CA LEU A 128 -0.55 -4.89 5.28
C LEU A 128 -1.06 -6.33 5.47
N ILE A 129 -2.27 -6.50 6.01
CA ILE A 129 -2.88 -7.81 6.26
C ILE A 129 -3.42 -8.41 4.96
N ASN A 130 -4.39 -7.75 4.33
CA ASN A 130 -5.17 -8.33 3.25
C ASN A 130 -4.38 -8.42 1.94
N THR A 131 -3.44 -7.50 1.72
CA THR A 131 -2.65 -7.45 0.49
C THR A 131 -1.27 -8.06 0.70
N LEU A 132 -0.57 -7.65 1.76
CA LEU A 132 0.83 -7.99 1.97
C LEU A 132 1.07 -9.21 2.88
N MET A 133 -0.01 -9.82 3.38
CA MET A 133 0.00 -11.10 4.10
C MET A 133 0.88 -11.12 5.36
N VAL A 134 1.00 -10.00 6.07
CA VAL A 134 1.76 -9.95 7.34
C VAL A 134 1.03 -10.70 8.47
N ASP A 135 1.77 -11.21 9.45
CA ASP A 135 1.24 -11.97 10.60
C ASP A 135 0.85 -11.08 11.77
N LYS A 136 1.59 -9.98 11.97
CA LYS A 136 1.37 -8.99 13.04
C LYS A 136 1.53 -7.59 12.47
N VAL A 137 0.77 -6.64 12.96
CA VAL A 137 0.85 -5.23 12.51
C VAL A 137 1.12 -4.33 13.69
N PHE A 138 2.13 -3.49 13.54
CA PHE A 138 2.50 -2.48 14.51
C PHE A 138 2.37 -1.10 13.91
N VAL A 139 1.93 -0.13 14.71
CA VAL A 139 1.60 1.20 14.18
C VAL A 139 2.12 2.35 15.02
N SER A 140 2.38 3.49 14.38
CA SER A 140 2.60 4.76 15.07
C SER A 140 1.66 5.85 14.54
N LEU A 141 0.71 6.28 15.35
CA LEU A 141 -0.23 7.37 15.03
C LEU A 141 0.48 8.69 14.70
N SER A 142 1.58 9.03 15.36
CA SER A 142 2.19 10.35 15.23
C SER A 142 3.67 10.32 15.60
N SER A 143 4.51 10.02 14.62
CA SER A 143 5.98 10.05 14.75
C SER A 143 6.61 10.79 13.58
N ILE A 144 7.78 11.39 13.72
CA ILE A 144 8.50 11.95 12.56
C ILE A 144 9.26 10.81 11.88
N ALA A 145 9.24 10.76 10.54
CA ALA A 145 9.86 9.66 9.81
C ALA A 145 11.39 9.62 9.96
N SER A 146 12.02 10.76 10.23
CA SER A 146 13.47 10.88 10.48
C SER A 146 13.88 10.55 11.92
N ASP A 147 12.92 10.52 12.86
CA ASP A 147 13.20 10.14 14.24
C ASP A 147 13.56 8.66 14.31
N SER A 148 14.48 8.35 15.23
CA SER A 148 14.87 6.97 15.49
C SER A 148 13.67 6.12 15.87
N LEU A 149 13.57 4.89 15.36
CA LEU A 149 12.50 3.97 15.77
C LEU A 149 12.48 3.75 17.29
N SER A 150 13.65 3.76 17.94
CA SER A 150 13.79 3.55 19.39
C SER A 150 13.03 4.57 20.24
N VAL A 151 12.87 5.81 19.76
CA VAL A 151 12.22 6.90 20.52
C VAL A 151 10.75 7.08 20.17
N ARG A 152 10.26 6.46 19.09
CA ARG A 152 8.86 6.60 18.65
C ARG A 152 7.95 5.93 19.65
N ASP A 153 6.89 6.63 20.04
CA ASP A 153 5.87 6.15 20.99
C ASP A 153 6.40 5.92 22.43
N ALA A 154 7.71 6.05 22.70
CA ALA A 154 8.34 5.82 24.01
C ALA A 154 7.80 6.72 25.15
N LYS A 155 7.37 7.95 24.84
CA LYS A 155 6.79 8.89 25.82
C LYS A 155 5.26 8.85 25.87
N ASN A 156 4.63 8.24 24.87
CA ASN A 156 3.18 8.23 24.70
C ASN A 156 2.64 6.89 25.18
N GLY A 157 3.01 6.49 26.40
CA GLY A 157 2.61 5.22 27.01
C GLY A 157 1.15 4.91 26.70
N ASN A 158 0.95 3.84 25.95
CA ASN A 158 -0.33 3.42 25.38
C ASN A 158 -0.98 4.50 24.52
N MET A 159 -0.53 4.57 23.27
CA MET A 159 -1.45 4.83 22.18
C MET A 159 -2.72 4.01 22.43
N ALA A 160 -3.90 4.65 22.55
CA ALA A 160 -5.13 3.90 22.63
C ALA A 160 -5.30 3.14 21.31
N LEU A 161 -4.90 1.86 21.29
CA LEU A 161 -4.99 0.96 20.14
C LEU A 161 -6.40 0.38 19.96
N ALA A 162 -7.26 0.55 20.97
CA ALA A 162 -8.67 0.17 20.95
C ALA A 162 -9.48 0.54 19.69
N PRO A 163 -9.26 1.69 19.00
CA PRO A 163 -10.01 2.01 17.79
C PRO A 163 -9.49 1.31 16.52
N PHE A 164 -8.40 0.54 16.61
CA PHE A 164 -7.84 -0.20 15.47
C PHE A 164 -8.27 -1.65 15.50
N ASN A 165 -8.57 -2.19 14.32
CA ASN A 165 -8.74 -3.61 14.12
C ASN A 165 -7.43 -4.23 13.63
N ASN A 166 -7.10 -5.40 14.17
CA ASN A 166 -5.94 -6.21 13.76
C ASN A 166 -4.58 -5.50 13.92
N VAL A 167 -4.47 -4.62 14.91
CA VAL A 167 -3.19 -4.03 15.34
C VAL A 167 -2.70 -4.79 16.57
N THR A 168 -1.45 -5.21 16.54
CA THR A 168 -0.77 -5.94 17.62
C THR A 168 -0.21 -4.98 18.68
N GLY A 169 0.32 -3.84 18.25
CA GLY A 169 1.03 -2.94 19.16
C GLY A 169 1.50 -1.65 18.49
N ASP A 170 2.20 -0.82 19.26
CA ASP A 170 2.87 0.37 18.77
C ASP A 170 4.33 0.10 18.34
N THR A 171 5.13 1.15 18.13
CA THR A 171 6.55 0.98 17.75
C THR A 171 7.38 0.32 18.87
N GLN A 172 7.07 0.56 20.14
CA GLN A 172 7.80 -0.04 21.26
C GLN A 172 7.44 -1.53 21.41
N ASP A 173 6.18 -1.88 21.17
CA ASP A 173 5.76 -3.27 21.07
C ASP A 173 6.50 -3.98 19.93
N LEU A 174 6.59 -3.37 18.74
CA LEU A 174 7.34 -3.95 17.62
C LEU A 174 8.79 -4.29 18.02
N LEU A 175 9.49 -3.34 18.63
CA LEU A 175 10.88 -3.54 19.06
C LEU A 175 10.99 -4.67 20.11
N SER A 176 10.02 -4.77 21.01
CA SER A 176 9.97 -5.83 22.01
C SER A 176 9.72 -7.21 21.38
N PHE A 177 8.81 -7.29 20.41
CA PHE A 177 8.53 -8.51 19.66
C PHE A 177 9.72 -8.96 18.81
N ILE A 178 10.43 -8.02 18.16
CA ILE A 178 11.63 -8.31 17.36
C ILE A 178 12.72 -8.97 18.22
N LYS A 179 12.90 -8.52 19.46
CA LYS A 179 13.95 -9.07 20.35
C LYS A 179 13.74 -10.54 20.70
N VAL A 180 12.50 -11.00 20.75
CA VAL A 180 12.15 -12.36 21.18
C VAL A 180 11.71 -13.28 20.03
N THR A 181 11.56 -12.75 18.82
CA THR A 181 11.11 -13.52 17.65
C THR A 181 12.28 -13.69 16.70
N GLU A 182 12.67 -14.93 16.39
CA GLU A 182 13.70 -15.21 15.39
C GLU A 182 13.17 -15.02 13.96
N ASN A 183 14.08 -14.85 12.99
CA ASN A 183 13.76 -14.77 11.56
C ASN A 183 12.67 -13.76 11.20
N VAL A 184 12.81 -12.52 11.68
CA VAL A 184 11.84 -11.45 11.39
C VAL A 184 12.05 -10.91 9.98
N CYS A 185 10.95 -10.83 9.23
CA CYS A 185 10.83 -10.05 8.01
C CYS A 185 9.93 -8.84 8.27
N LEU A 186 10.51 -7.63 8.25
CA LEU A 186 9.78 -6.38 8.48
C LEU A 186 9.25 -5.82 7.16
N VAL A 187 7.96 -5.51 7.10
CA VAL A 187 7.26 -5.04 5.89
C VAL A 187 6.69 -3.64 6.13
N ALA A 188 6.95 -2.70 5.22
CA ALA A 188 6.36 -1.35 5.25
C ALA A 188 5.84 -0.91 3.88
N LEU A 189 4.90 0.04 3.87
CA LEU A 189 4.18 0.48 2.66
C LEU A 189 4.93 1.50 1.80
N ASP A 190 6.01 2.07 2.32
CA ASP A 190 6.96 2.92 1.61
C ASP A 190 8.14 3.22 2.55
N PHE A 191 9.19 3.86 2.01
CA PHE A 191 10.38 4.20 2.79
C PHE A 191 10.04 5.03 4.03
N ALA A 192 9.37 6.18 3.86
CA ALA A 192 8.96 7.04 4.98
C ALA A 192 7.93 6.40 5.93
N GLY A 193 7.24 5.36 5.47
CA GLY A 193 6.38 4.47 6.24
C GLY A 193 7.17 3.63 7.23
N LEU A 194 8.46 3.38 6.98
CA LEU A 194 9.40 2.78 7.94
C LEU A 194 10.29 3.84 8.59
N SER A 195 11.14 4.53 7.81
CA SER A 195 12.03 5.60 8.26
C SER A 195 12.50 6.43 7.07
N THR A 196 12.89 7.68 7.30
CA THR A 196 13.67 8.48 6.34
C THR A 196 15.12 8.65 6.76
N ASN A 197 15.58 7.89 7.76
CA ASN A 197 16.92 7.97 8.31
C ASN A 197 17.65 6.63 8.05
N PRO A 198 18.46 6.54 6.97
CA PRO A 198 19.20 5.31 6.66
C PRO A 198 20.09 4.83 7.80
N SER A 199 20.76 5.76 8.49
CA SER A 199 21.65 5.43 9.62
C SER A 199 20.90 4.78 10.78
N ASP A 200 19.66 5.20 11.03
CA ASP A 200 18.80 4.58 12.04
C ASP A 200 18.37 3.16 11.65
N ILE A 201 18.13 2.89 10.36
CA ILE A 201 17.86 1.53 9.88
C ILE A 201 19.08 0.63 10.06
N VAL A 202 20.29 1.13 9.78
CA VAL A 202 21.53 0.38 10.05
C VAL A 202 21.66 0.06 11.54
N ALA A 203 21.42 1.03 12.42
CA ALA A 203 21.45 0.84 13.87
C ALA A 203 20.42 -0.21 14.31
N LEU A 204 19.17 -0.08 13.86
CA LEU A 204 18.09 -1.04 14.13
C LEU A 204 18.50 -2.48 13.76
N ILE A 205 19.04 -2.68 12.56
CA ILE A 205 19.48 -4.01 12.10
C ILE A 205 20.65 -4.51 12.96
N LYS A 206 21.65 -3.68 13.25
CA LYS A 206 22.80 -4.08 14.09
C LYS A 206 22.38 -4.48 15.50
N GLU A 207 21.50 -3.70 16.13
CA GLU A 207 21.02 -3.94 17.50
C GLU A 207 20.05 -5.11 17.59
N ASN A 208 19.35 -5.44 16.50
CA ASN A 208 18.34 -6.50 16.47
C ASN A 208 18.76 -7.60 15.50
N GLY A 209 19.52 -8.57 16.03
CA GLY A 209 20.02 -9.74 15.30
C GLY A 209 18.94 -10.56 14.58
N ASN A 210 17.70 -10.51 15.08
CA ASN A 210 16.59 -11.29 14.55
C ASN A 210 15.97 -10.73 13.27
N ILE A 211 16.21 -9.45 12.94
CA ILE A 211 15.73 -8.89 11.67
C ILE A 211 16.62 -9.41 10.55
N GLN A 212 16.06 -10.27 9.72
CA GLN A 212 16.75 -10.90 8.60
C GLN A 212 16.41 -10.25 7.25
N LYS A 213 15.20 -9.69 7.13
CA LYS A 213 14.71 -9.09 5.89
C LYS A 213 13.91 -7.80 6.16
N ILE A 214 14.04 -6.82 5.28
CA ILE A 214 13.15 -5.66 5.18
C ILE A 214 12.52 -5.64 3.79
N ILE A 215 11.22 -5.42 3.73
CA ILE A 215 10.44 -5.32 2.50
C ILE A 215 9.74 -3.96 2.46
N ILE A 216 9.91 -3.23 1.37
CA ILE A 216 9.24 -1.95 1.13
C ILE A 216 8.31 -2.09 -0.08
N ASP A 217 7.00 -2.03 0.16
CA ASP A 217 5.97 -2.15 -0.87
C ASP A 217 5.67 -0.81 -1.57
N LEU A 218 6.32 -0.56 -2.71
CA LEU A 218 6.12 0.68 -3.47
C LEU A 218 4.96 0.61 -4.48
N SER A 219 4.11 -0.43 -4.45
CA SER A 219 3.07 -0.65 -5.47
C SER A 219 2.05 0.50 -5.55
N SER A 220 1.80 1.22 -4.46
CA SER A 220 0.95 2.42 -4.48
C SER A 220 1.52 3.62 -5.26
N SER A 221 2.81 3.57 -5.61
CA SER A 221 3.48 4.58 -6.42
C SER A 221 3.72 4.11 -7.86
N GLY A 222 3.13 2.97 -8.26
CA GLY A 222 3.37 2.34 -9.55
C GLY A 222 4.75 1.70 -9.69
N LYS A 223 5.49 1.54 -8.58
CA LYS A 223 6.82 0.92 -8.55
C LYS A 223 6.78 -0.47 -7.89
N HIS A 224 7.81 -1.27 -8.13
CA HIS A 224 7.92 -2.61 -7.57
C HIS A 224 8.33 -2.62 -6.09
N VAL A 225 8.07 -3.76 -5.43
CA VAL A 225 8.52 -4.06 -4.08
C VAL A 225 10.05 -4.12 -4.03
N LYS A 226 10.65 -3.55 -2.99
CA LYS A 226 12.08 -3.68 -2.71
C LYS A 226 12.31 -4.62 -1.54
N TYR A 227 13.36 -5.43 -1.68
CA TYR A 227 13.75 -6.45 -0.72
C TYR A 227 15.17 -6.14 -0.29
N PHE A 228 15.39 -6.08 1.02
CA PHE A 228 16.69 -5.86 1.63
C PHE A 228 16.98 -7.01 2.58
N HIS A 229 18.12 -7.68 2.40
CA HIS A 229 18.58 -8.70 3.34
C HIS A 229 19.49 -8.06 4.38
N ARG A 230 19.48 -8.63 5.58
CA ARG A 230 20.37 -8.23 6.67
C ARG A 230 21.82 -8.18 6.23
N LYS A 231 22.29 -9.24 5.56
CA LYS A 231 23.68 -9.35 5.11
C LYS A 231 24.06 -8.18 4.20
N ASP A 232 23.23 -7.92 3.18
CA ASP A 232 23.43 -6.83 2.23
C ASP A 232 23.46 -5.46 2.94
N ILE A 233 22.56 -5.22 3.91
CA ILE A 233 22.53 -3.96 4.67
C ILE A 233 23.81 -3.78 5.52
N LEU A 234 24.34 -4.86 6.09
CA LEU A 234 25.52 -4.81 6.95
C LEU A 234 26.82 -4.66 6.15
N GLU A 235 26.90 -5.29 4.97
CA GLU A 235 28.07 -5.24 4.07
C GLU A 235 28.07 -3.99 3.19
N HIS A 236 26.89 -3.57 2.73
CA HIS A 236 26.68 -2.45 1.80
C HIS A 236 25.59 -1.49 2.32
N PRO A 237 25.86 -0.68 3.36
CA PRO A 237 24.86 0.23 3.93
C PRO A 237 24.30 1.26 2.94
N ASP A 238 25.01 1.53 1.85
CA ASP A 238 24.62 2.44 0.77
C ASP A 238 23.35 2.01 0.04
N VAL A 239 22.97 0.73 0.08
CA VAL A 239 21.67 0.25 -0.45
C VAL A 239 20.48 0.94 0.23
N LEU A 240 20.69 1.52 1.42
CA LEU A 240 19.68 2.25 2.16
C LEU A 240 19.60 3.74 1.77
N GLN A 241 20.39 4.24 0.80
CA GLN A 241 20.32 5.65 0.37
C GLN A 241 18.90 6.05 -0.08
N GLU A 242 18.12 5.11 -0.60
CA GLU A 242 16.73 5.35 -1.00
C GLU A 242 15.79 5.69 0.16
N PHE A 243 16.17 5.35 1.39
CA PHE A 243 15.46 5.79 2.59
C PHE A 243 15.66 7.29 2.85
N ASP A 244 16.70 7.96 2.33
CA ASP A 244 16.86 9.42 2.40
C ASP A 244 15.95 10.15 1.39
N CYS A 245 14.68 9.77 1.35
CA CYS A 245 13.69 10.35 0.49
C CYS A 245 13.09 11.62 1.12
N ARG A 246 13.85 12.73 1.15
CA ARG A 246 13.37 14.06 1.63
C ARG A 246 12.37 14.76 0.71
N HIS A 247 11.62 14.02 -0.09
CA HIS A 247 10.76 14.58 -1.12
C HIS A 247 9.34 14.68 -0.58
N ALA A 248 8.71 15.85 -0.75
CA ALA A 248 7.28 15.99 -0.50
C ALA A 248 6.54 14.99 -1.41
N TYR A 249 5.74 14.10 -0.82
CA TYR A 249 4.91 13.19 -1.60
C TYR A 249 4.04 14.00 -2.57
N PRO A 250 3.93 13.60 -3.84
CA PRO A 250 2.89 14.13 -4.72
C PRO A 250 1.54 13.94 -4.01
N LYS A 251 0.84 15.03 -3.73
CA LYS A 251 -0.48 15.00 -3.07
C LYS A 251 -1.36 14.00 -3.84
N ARG A 252 -1.75 12.90 -3.19
CA ARG A 252 -2.58 11.85 -3.80
C ARG A 252 -4.07 12.22 -3.85
N SER A 253 -4.46 13.26 -3.10
CA SER A 253 -5.72 13.98 -3.25
C SER A 253 -5.55 15.43 -2.77
N THR A 254 -6.04 16.38 -3.56
CA THR A 254 -6.59 17.63 -3.04
C THR A 254 -8.06 17.34 -2.81
N GLU A 255 -8.54 17.50 -1.58
CA GLU A 255 -9.96 17.38 -1.19
C GLU A 255 -10.49 15.95 -1.04
N ILE A 256 -10.77 15.57 0.22
CA ILE A 256 -12.13 15.47 0.80
C ILE A 256 -12.03 15.89 2.27
#